data_AF-X1N8E2-F1
#
_entry.id   AF-X1N8E2-F1
#
_cell.length_a   1.000
_cell.length_b   1.000
_cell.length_c   1.000
_cell.angle_alpha   90.00
_cell.angle_beta   90.00
_cell.angle_gamma   90.00
#
_symmetry.space_group_name_H-M   'P 1'
#
loop_
_entity.id
_entity.type
_entity.pdbx_description
1 polymer ?
#
loop_
_entity_poly.entity_id
_entity_poly.type
_entity_poly.pdbx_seq_one_letter_code
_entity_poly.pdbx_strand_id
1 'polypeptide(L)'
;DFRMPVAVERMFHIDIEGVKLRGYFDRVDKLDSGGLSIVDYKTNQELFTQDDLENNLQLTLYQLAAQQTWYLPVDRLTLYHLRSNTSCSCQPRDKKQLDEARRLVLEVAENIAEQRFPATENQYCPCDFPEHCPYYRQKIAPELKKTDILQGMAVDEAVEKYISLQGQIRELQLQLEEIKQMIIDFCQAEGLNRVYGREHAITYKLVERTGFSEDEVRTLLEP
;
A
#
# COMPACT_ATOMS: atom_id res chain seq x y z
N ASP A 1 41.69 11.84 -3.55
CA ASP A 1 41.91 12.77 -2.43
C ASP A 1 41.01 12.44 -1.26
N PHE A 2 41.61 12.12 -0.12
CA PHE A 2 40.87 11.89 1.12
C PHE A 2 40.44 13.23 1.73
N ARG A 3 39.17 13.34 2.13
CA ARG A 3 38.65 14.48 2.89
C ARG A 3 38.14 13.98 4.22
N MET A 4 38.45 14.72 5.27
CA MET A 4 37.97 14.41 6.60
C MET A 4 36.45 14.62 6.66
N PRO A 5 35.67 13.61 7.10
CA PRO A 5 34.23 13.77 7.25
C PRO A 5 33.89 14.81 8.32
N VAL A 6 32.73 15.44 8.18
CA VAL A 6 32.14 16.31 9.20
C VAL A 6 31.76 15.50 10.44
N ALA A 7 31.25 14.29 10.23
CA ALA A 7 30.84 13.39 11.29
C ALA A 7 30.86 11.93 10.84
N VAL A 8 31.11 11.04 11.80
CA VAL A 8 31.03 9.57 11.65
C VAL A 8 30.39 9.03 12.93
N GLU A 9 29.46 8.09 12.81
CA GLU A 9 28.72 7.47 13.93
C GLU A 9 28.16 8.51 14.93
N ARG A 10 27.66 9.63 14.40
CA ARG A 10 27.24 10.76 15.23
C ARG A 10 25.76 10.65 15.54
N MET A 11 25.44 10.60 16.83
CA MET A 11 24.07 10.73 17.31
C MET A 11 23.48 12.09 16.89
N PHE A 12 22.25 12.08 16.43
CA PHE A 12 21.42 13.28 16.31
C PHE A 12 20.20 13.19 17.21
N HIS A 13 19.72 14.37 17.61
CA HIS A 13 18.46 14.54 18.31
C HIS A 13 17.79 15.77 17.72
N ILE A 14 16.60 15.57 17.15
CA ILE A 14 15.80 16.67 16.61
C ILE A 14 14.41 16.64 17.21
N ASP A 15 13.81 17.83 17.27
CA ASP A 15 12.43 18.03 17.67
C ASP A 15 11.59 18.29 16.41
N ILE A 16 10.53 17.49 16.24
CA ILE A 16 9.50 17.66 15.21
C ILE A 16 8.19 17.91 15.95
N GLU A 17 7.88 19.18 16.18
CA GLU A 17 6.63 19.64 16.82
C GLU A 17 6.33 18.93 18.15
N GLY A 18 7.36 18.80 19.01
CA GLY A 18 7.27 18.13 20.30
C GLY A 18 7.56 16.62 20.28
N VAL A 19 7.63 16.01 19.09
CA VAL A 19 8.09 14.62 18.93
C VAL A 19 9.61 14.61 18.80
N LYS A 20 10.28 13.96 19.75
CA LYS A 20 11.74 13.81 19.77
C LYS A 20 12.17 12.63 18.90
N LEU A 21 12.81 12.92 17.77
CA LEU A 21 13.41 11.92 16.91
C LEU A 21 14.92 11.82 17.18
N ARG A 22 15.40 10.60 17.40
CA ARG A 22 16.82 10.30 17.63
C ARG A 22 17.31 9.23 16.68
N GLY A 23 18.58 9.31 16.32
CA GLY A 23 19.25 8.32 15.48
C GLY A 23 20.74 8.58 15.40
N TYR A 24 21.42 7.87 14.51
CA TYR A 24 22.84 8.02 14.25
C TYR A 24 23.05 8.24 12.75
N PHE A 25 23.94 9.15 12.40
CA PHE A 25 24.49 9.20 11.05
C PHE A 25 25.70 8.28 10.99
N ASP A 26 25.74 7.37 10.02
CA ASP A 26 26.93 6.58 9.72
C ASP A 26 28.09 7.52 9.32
N ARG A 27 27.85 8.38 8.31
CA ARG A 27 28.83 9.37 7.86
C ARG A 27 28.20 10.60 7.21
N VAL A 28 28.77 11.76 7.50
CA VAL A 28 28.44 13.05 6.86
C VAL A 28 29.72 13.70 6.35
N ASP A 29 29.75 14.06 5.08
CA ASP A 29 30.83 14.80 4.44
C ASP A 29 30.39 16.22 4.07
N LYS A 30 31.36 17.14 3.96
CA LYS A 30 31.14 18.47 3.38
C LYS A 30 31.62 18.49 1.93
N LEU A 31 30.78 18.96 1.03
CA LEU A 31 31.08 19.08 -0.40
C LEU A 31 31.71 20.45 -0.72
N ASP A 32 32.31 20.56 -1.91
CA ASP A 32 32.88 21.83 -2.40
C ASP A 32 31.84 22.93 -2.61
N SER A 33 30.59 22.55 -2.88
CA SER A 33 29.44 23.45 -2.90
C SER A 33 29.18 24.13 -1.56
N GLY A 34 29.72 23.58 -0.46
CA GLY A 34 29.46 24.00 0.91
C GLY A 34 28.33 23.21 1.60
N GLY A 35 27.53 22.46 0.84
CA GLY A 35 26.49 21.57 1.36
C GLY A 35 27.01 20.24 1.88
N LEU A 36 26.10 19.46 2.45
CA LEU A 36 26.38 18.18 3.10
C LEU A 36 26.09 17.00 2.16
N SER A 37 26.88 15.94 2.28
CA SER A 37 26.62 14.63 1.69
C SER A 37 26.44 13.63 2.83
N ILE A 38 25.30 12.94 2.85
CA ILE A 38 25.02 11.89 3.84
C ILE A 38 25.28 10.54 3.19
N VAL A 39 26.04 9.69 3.87
CA VAL A 39 26.37 8.33 3.43
C VAL A 39 25.93 7.36 4.52
N ASP A 40 25.12 6.39 4.14
CA ASP A 40 24.68 5.28 4.98
C ASP A 40 25.17 3.96 4.35
N TYR A 41 25.84 3.13 5.16
CA TYR A 41 26.51 1.92 4.69
C TYR A 41 25.59 0.71 4.86
N LYS A 42 25.42 -0.03 3.76
CA LYS A 42 24.49 -1.15 3.71
C LYS A 42 25.14 -2.43 3.19
N THR A 43 24.76 -3.56 3.79
CA THR A 43 25.22 -4.91 3.46
C THR A 43 24.14 -5.77 2.82
N ASN A 44 23.15 -5.15 2.17
CA ASN A 44 22.08 -5.81 1.42
C ASN A 44 22.65 -6.83 0.42
N GLN A 45 21.85 -7.82 0.02
CA GLN A 45 22.28 -8.81 -0.98
C GLN A 45 22.31 -8.19 -2.38
N GLU A 46 21.23 -7.52 -2.75
CA GLU A 46 21.03 -6.86 -4.04
C GLU A 46 21.44 -5.39 -3.99
N LEU A 47 21.83 -4.86 -5.15
CA LEU A 47 22.10 -3.45 -5.33
C LEU A 47 20.81 -2.62 -5.28
N PHE A 48 20.88 -1.40 -4.75
CA PHE A 48 19.74 -0.49 -4.69
C PHE A 48 19.33 0.00 -6.07
N THR A 49 18.03 -0.02 -6.33
CA THR A 49 17.41 0.63 -7.49
C THR A 49 17.30 2.15 -7.27
N GLN A 50 16.95 2.87 -8.33
CA GLN A 50 16.68 4.31 -8.22
C GLN A 50 15.47 4.59 -7.31
N ASP A 51 14.44 3.75 -7.39
CA ASP A 51 13.24 3.86 -6.56
C ASP A 51 13.55 3.66 -5.07
N ASP A 52 14.39 2.67 -4.74
CA ASP A 52 14.87 2.42 -3.37
C ASP A 52 15.57 3.63 -2.77
N LEU A 53 16.26 4.42 -3.60
CA LEU A 53 16.97 5.63 -3.18
C LEU A 53 16.04 6.82 -3.06
N GLU A 54 15.17 7.08 -4.03
CA GLU A 54 14.32 8.27 -4.10
C GLU A 54 13.21 8.25 -3.05
N ASN A 55 12.63 7.07 -2.80
CA ASN A 55 11.54 6.89 -1.83
C ASN A 55 12.02 6.44 -0.45
N ASN A 56 13.34 6.46 -0.21
CA ASN A 56 13.89 6.04 1.07
C ASN A 56 13.51 6.98 2.23
N LEU A 57 12.68 6.50 3.15
CA LEU A 57 12.28 7.27 4.33
C LEU A 57 13.47 7.56 5.26
N GLN A 58 14.40 6.62 5.44
CA GLN A 58 15.56 6.79 6.32
C GLN A 58 16.45 7.95 5.84
N LEU A 59 16.80 7.99 4.56
CA LEU A 59 17.58 9.10 3.98
C LEU A 59 16.83 10.44 4.10
N THR A 60 15.49 10.42 3.98
CA THR A 60 14.66 11.61 4.15
C THR A 60 14.73 12.16 5.58
N LEU A 61 14.63 11.28 6.58
CA LEU A 61 14.77 11.65 7.99
C LEU A 61 16.20 12.10 8.33
N TYR A 62 17.21 11.49 7.71
CA TYR A 62 18.61 11.93 7.86
C TYR A 62 18.83 13.32 7.29
N GLN A 63 18.25 13.64 6.13
CA GLN A 63 18.31 15.00 5.59
C GLN A 63 17.69 16.01 6.56
N LEU A 64 16.48 15.73 7.06
CA LEU A 64 15.82 16.56 8.07
C LEU A 64 16.74 16.81 9.29
N ALA A 65 17.30 15.72 9.82
CA ALA A 65 18.16 15.78 10.99
C ALA A 65 19.45 16.55 10.72
N ALA A 66 20.08 16.37 9.57
CA ALA A 66 21.36 17.00 9.23
C ALA A 66 21.18 18.52 9.06
N GLN A 67 20.12 18.94 8.34
CA GLN A 67 19.84 20.35 8.13
C GLN A 67 19.52 21.08 9.44
N GLN A 68 18.82 20.43 10.38
CA GLN A 68 18.54 21.00 11.70
C GLN A 68 19.74 20.98 12.65
N THR A 69 20.64 20.00 12.50
CA THR A 69 21.85 19.87 13.34
C THR A 69 22.94 20.86 12.94
N TRP A 70 23.19 21.03 11.65
CA TRP A 70 24.32 21.82 11.13
C TRP A 70 23.92 23.14 10.46
N TYR A 71 22.63 23.38 10.24
CA TYR A 71 22.13 24.59 9.55
C TYR A 71 22.75 24.78 8.16
N LEU A 72 23.05 23.68 7.46
CA LEU A 72 23.57 23.64 6.10
C LEU A 72 22.64 22.81 5.21
N PRO A 73 22.54 23.12 3.90
CA PRO A 73 21.79 22.29 2.96
C PRO A 73 22.44 20.92 2.80
N VAL A 74 21.63 19.92 2.48
CA VAL A 74 22.10 18.61 2.02
C VAL A 74 21.99 18.61 0.51
N ASP A 75 23.08 18.25 -0.16
CA ASP A 75 23.20 18.26 -1.63
C ASP A 75 23.23 16.85 -2.21
N ARG A 76 23.50 15.84 -1.37
CA ARG A 76 23.60 14.44 -1.82
C ARG A 76 23.25 13.46 -0.71
N LEU A 77 22.46 12.46 -1.08
CA LEU A 77 22.11 11.32 -0.24
C LEU A 77 22.65 10.05 -0.89
N THR A 78 23.29 9.20 -0.10
CA THR A 78 23.95 8.00 -0.61
C THR A 78 23.66 6.80 0.28
N LEU A 79 23.19 5.70 -0.34
CA LEU A 79 23.33 4.37 0.21
C LEU A 79 24.59 3.74 -0.39
N TYR A 80 25.57 3.42 0.45
CA TYR A 80 26.79 2.75 0.01
C TYR A 80 26.62 1.24 0.15
N HIS A 81 26.54 0.54 -0.98
CA HIS A 81 26.42 -0.91 -1.01
C HIS A 81 27.80 -1.56 -0.83
N LEU A 82 28.08 -2.04 0.39
CA LEU A 82 29.38 -2.57 0.78
C LEU A 82 29.76 -3.84 0.01
N ARG A 83 28.79 -4.71 -0.33
CA ARG A 83 29.10 -5.98 -0.99
C ARG A 83 29.70 -5.80 -2.38
N SER A 84 29.23 -4.78 -3.12
CA SER A 84 29.72 -4.47 -4.47
C SER A 84 30.64 -3.25 -4.51
N ASN A 85 30.98 -2.65 -3.36
CA ASN A 85 31.72 -1.38 -3.26
C ASN A 85 31.13 -0.28 -4.16
N THR A 86 29.80 -0.17 -4.21
CA THR A 86 29.10 0.75 -5.11
C THR A 86 28.38 1.83 -4.32
N SER A 87 28.60 3.09 -4.70
CA SER A 87 27.88 4.24 -4.16
C SER A 87 26.61 4.48 -4.96
N CYS A 88 25.46 4.27 -4.35
CA CYS A 88 24.14 4.53 -4.93
C CYS A 88 23.65 5.88 -4.39
N SER A 89 23.66 6.92 -5.22
CA SER A 89 23.38 8.30 -4.79
C SER A 89 22.14 8.87 -5.47
N CYS A 90 21.39 9.70 -4.75
CA CYS A 90 20.25 10.45 -5.28
C CYS A 90 20.31 11.93 -4.86
N GLN A 91 19.43 12.72 -5.49
CA GLN A 91 19.24 14.13 -5.16
C GLN A 91 18.62 14.29 -3.77
N PRO A 92 18.84 15.44 -3.10
CA PRO A 92 18.19 15.74 -1.83
C PRO A 92 16.67 15.82 -2.00
N ARG A 93 15.97 15.57 -0.90
CA ARG A 93 14.51 15.67 -0.82
C ARG A 93 14.06 17.10 -0.92
N ASP A 94 12.98 17.30 -1.67
CA ASP A 94 12.33 18.60 -1.75
C ASP A 94 11.51 18.90 -0.49
N LYS A 95 10.98 20.12 -0.40
CA LYS A 95 10.18 20.55 0.75
C LYS A 95 8.95 19.67 0.96
N LYS A 96 8.28 19.23 -0.11
CA LYS A 96 7.05 18.44 -0.03
C LYS A 96 7.34 17.07 0.60
N GLN A 97 8.40 16.40 0.15
CA GLN A 97 8.85 15.12 0.68
C GLN A 97 9.26 15.22 2.16
N LEU A 98 9.96 16.30 2.52
CA LEU A 98 10.34 16.57 3.91
C LEU A 98 9.11 16.82 4.80
N ASP A 99 8.11 17.57 4.31
CA ASP A 99 6.86 17.83 5.02
C ASP A 99 5.98 16.57 5.12
N GLU A 100 5.99 15.68 4.13
CA GLU A 100 5.39 14.35 4.20
C GLU A 100 6.04 13.47 5.27
N ALA A 101 7.36 13.43 5.33
CA ALA A 101 8.07 12.68 6.37
C ALA A 101 7.79 13.23 7.78
N ARG A 102 7.69 14.56 7.95
CA ARG A 102 7.29 15.17 9.22
C ARG A 102 5.88 14.75 9.63
N ARG A 103 4.91 14.81 8.72
CA ARG A 103 3.53 14.37 8.98
C ARG A 103 3.47 12.89 9.36
N LEU A 104 4.23 12.04 8.66
CA LEU A 104 4.32 10.62 8.99
C LEU A 104 4.87 10.40 10.41
N VAL A 105 5.92 11.12 10.81
CA VAL A 105 6.46 11.02 12.18
C VAL A 105 5.40 11.39 13.22
N LEU A 106 4.65 12.48 12.99
CA LEU A 106 3.60 12.93 13.90
C LEU A 106 2.45 11.92 13.99
N GLU A 107 1.97 11.43 12.86
CA GLU A 107 0.91 10.42 12.79
C GLU A 107 1.32 9.12 13.49
N VAL A 108 2.54 8.64 13.25
CA VAL A 108 3.05 7.43 13.90
C VAL A 108 3.20 7.65 15.42
N ALA A 109 3.69 8.81 15.84
CA ALA A 109 3.83 9.14 17.26
C ALA A 109 2.47 9.22 17.98
N GLU A 110 1.46 9.82 17.35
CA GLU A 110 0.10 9.89 17.86
C GLU A 110 -0.51 8.49 18.00
N ASN A 111 -0.42 7.66 16.95
CA ASN A 111 -0.90 6.28 17.00
C ASN A 111 -0.23 5.47 18.12
N ILE A 112 1.08 5.62 18.32
CA ILE A 112 1.81 4.96 19.42
C ILE A 112 1.28 5.45 20.78
N ALA A 113 1.11 6.77 20.96
CA ALA A 113 0.62 7.34 22.22
C ALA A 113 -0.80 6.89 22.56
N GLU A 114 -1.66 6.73 21.55
CA GLU A 114 -3.03 6.24 21.68
C GLU A 114 -3.14 4.71 21.68
N GLN A 115 -2.02 3.99 21.63
CA GLN A 115 -1.96 2.53 21.55
C GLN A 115 -2.73 1.94 20.35
N ARG A 116 -2.80 2.69 19.24
CA ARG A 116 -3.42 2.25 17.99
C ARG A 116 -2.39 1.56 17.11
N PHE A 117 -2.49 0.23 17.05
CA PHE A 117 -1.60 -0.64 16.25
C PHE A 117 -2.42 -1.47 15.25
N PRO A 118 -3.00 -0.86 14.19
CA PRO A 118 -3.66 -1.62 13.16
C PRO A 118 -2.63 -2.53 12.46
N ALA A 119 -2.94 -3.82 12.35
CA ALA A 119 -2.12 -4.70 11.55
C ALA A 119 -2.28 -4.36 10.06
N THR A 120 -1.20 -4.37 9.30
CA THR A 120 -1.22 -4.17 7.86
C THR A 120 -0.38 -5.26 7.22
N GLU A 121 -0.97 -6.04 6.31
CA GLU A 121 -0.22 -7.04 5.56
C GLU A 121 0.73 -6.38 4.57
N ASN A 122 1.91 -6.98 4.39
CA ASN A 122 2.88 -6.58 3.40
C ASN A 122 3.72 -7.78 2.96
N GLN A 123 4.67 -7.57 2.06
CA GLN A 123 5.56 -8.61 1.52
C GLN A 123 6.42 -9.34 2.56
N TYR A 124 6.53 -8.83 3.78
CA TYR A 124 7.29 -9.43 4.87
C TYR A 124 6.41 -10.26 5.82
N CYS A 125 5.13 -10.45 5.50
CA CYS A 125 4.25 -11.33 6.25
C CYS A 125 4.46 -12.82 5.88
N PRO A 126 4.28 -13.75 6.84
CA PRO A 126 4.16 -13.50 8.28
C PRO A 126 5.50 -13.04 8.86
N CYS A 127 5.46 -12.06 9.78
CA CYS A 127 6.62 -11.71 10.59
C CYS A 127 6.87 -12.75 11.69
N ASP A 128 7.86 -12.52 12.55
CA ASP A 128 8.23 -13.42 13.65
C ASP A 128 7.17 -13.57 14.76
N PHE A 129 6.08 -12.80 14.72
CA PHE A 129 5.01 -12.80 15.73
C PHE A 129 3.63 -13.18 15.16
N PRO A 130 3.49 -14.26 14.37
CA PRO A 130 2.23 -14.58 13.70
C PRO A 130 1.12 -14.97 14.68
N GLU A 131 1.44 -15.45 15.88
CA GLU A 131 0.51 -15.81 16.96
C GLU A 131 -0.25 -14.60 17.52
N HIS A 132 0.31 -13.39 17.37
CA HIS A 132 -0.32 -12.13 17.78
C HIS A 132 -0.98 -11.40 16.61
N CYS A 133 -0.72 -11.82 15.38
CA CYS A 133 -1.18 -11.13 14.18
C CYS A 133 -2.64 -11.50 13.86
N PRO A 134 -3.56 -10.52 13.68
CA PRO A 134 -4.96 -10.82 13.36
C PRO A 134 -5.14 -11.56 12.03
N TYR A 135 -4.21 -11.43 11.09
CA TYR A 135 -4.24 -12.13 9.79
C TYR A 135 -3.77 -13.58 9.89
N TYR A 136 -2.78 -13.87 10.74
CA TYR A 136 -2.08 -15.18 10.75
C TYR A 136 -2.34 -16.02 12.02
N ARG A 137 -2.85 -15.43 13.11
CA ARG A 137 -2.98 -16.12 14.41
C ARG A 137 -3.82 -17.39 14.33
N GLN A 138 -4.89 -17.39 13.53
CA GLN A 138 -5.76 -18.55 13.38
C GLN A 138 -5.03 -19.72 12.70
N LYS A 139 -4.10 -19.43 11.79
CA LYS A 139 -3.32 -20.44 11.07
C LYS A 139 -2.29 -21.12 11.99
N ILE A 140 -1.78 -20.41 13.00
CA ILE A 140 -0.73 -20.91 13.90
C ILE A 140 -1.32 -21.50 15.20
N ALA A 141 -2.35 -20.87 15.77
CA ALA A 141 -3.01 -21.29 16.99
C ALA A 141 -4.51 -21.56 16.72
N PRO A 142 -4.89 -22.80 16.36
CA PRO A 142 -6.25 -23.13 15.93
C PRO A 142 -7.30 -23.07 17.06
N GLU A 143 -6.89 -23.04 18.33
CA GLU A 143 -7.82 -22.94 19.46
C GLU A 143 -8.27 -21.50 19.71
N LEU A 144 -9.04 -20.96 18.75
CA LEU A 144 -9.91 -19.83 19.03
C LEU A 144 -11.01 -20.30 20.00
N LYS A 145 -11.30 -19.51 21.05
CA LYS A 145 -12.35 -19.83 22.02
C LYS A 145 -13.64 -20.19 21.27
N LYS A 146 -14.19 -21.38 21.54
CA LYS A 146 -15.46 -21.84 20.97
C LYS A 146 -16.59 -20.92 21.42
N THR A 147 -16.87 -19.89 20.63
CA THR A 147 -18.13 -19.14 20.68
C THR A 147 -19.07 -19.76 19.65
N ASP A 148 -20.32 -20.02 20.03
CA ASP A 148 -21.34 -20.66 19.17
C ASP A 148 -21.86 -19.75 18.02
N ILE A 149 -21.03 -18.82 17.55
CA ILE A 149 -21.35 -17.91 16.45
C ILE A 149 -21.52 -18.69 15.14
N LEU A 150 -20.75 -19.76 14.97
CA LEU A 150 -20.80 -20.62 13.78
C LEU A 150 -21.84 -21.74 13.87
N GLN A 151 -22.75 -21.70 14.86
CA GLN A 151 -23.86 -22.66 14.98
C GLN A 151 -23.38 -24.13 14.91
N GLY A 152 -22.28 -24.42 15.60
CA GLY A 152 -21.65 -25.74 15.60
C GLY A 152 -20.73 -26.08 14.41
N MET A 153 -20.61 -25.25 13.37
CA MET A 153 -19.62 -25.46 12.29
C MET A 153 -18.20 -25.08 12.73
N ALA A 154 -17.22 -25.85 12.28
CA ALA A 154 -15.81 -25.48 12.41
C ALA A 154 -15.47 -24.31 11.46
N VAL A 155 -14.46 -23.50 11.78
CA VAL A 155 -14.17 -22.29 10.99
C VAL A 155 -13.70 -22.64 9.57
N ASP A 156 -12.85 -23.66 9.45
CA ASP A 156 -12.40 -24.20 8.16
C ASP A 156 -13.59 -24.71 7.32
N GLU A 157 -14.49 -25.48 7.93
CA GLU A 157 -15.71 -25.95 7.27
C GLU A 157 -16.58 -24.78 6.79
N ALA A 158 -16.78 -23.76 7.63
CA ALA A 158 -17.57 -22.58 7.28
C ALA A 158 -16.97 -21.80 6.11
N VAL A 159 -15.64 -21.66 6.07
CA VAL A 159 -14.91 -20.99 4.97
C VAL A 159 -15.09 -21.77 3.67
N GLU A 160 -14.84 -23.08 3.68
CA GLU A 160 -14.96 -23.92 2.47
C GLU A 160 -16.40 -23.93 1.93
N LYS A 161 -17.39 -24.01 2.83
CA LYS A 161 -18.80 -23.93 2.46
C LYS A 161 -19.16 -22.58 1.84
N TYR A 162 -18.65 -21.48 2.39
CA TYR A 162 -18.86 -20.15 1.84
C TYR A 162 -18.30 -20.02 0.41
N ILE A 163 -17.06 -20.47 0.18
CA ILE A 163 -16.42 -20.44 -1.14
C ILE A 163 -17.18 -21.31 -2.15
N SER A 164 -17.61 -22.51 -1.73
CA SER A 164 -18.42 -23.40 -2.57
C SER A 164 -19.73 -22.73 -3.00
N LEU A 165 -20.46 -22.11 -2.06
CA LEU A 165 -21.71 -21.40 -2.35
C LEU A 165 -21.49 -20.19 -3.27
N GLN A 166 -20.40 -19.44 -3.10
CA GLN A 166 -20.03 -18.35 -4.03
C GLN A 166 -19.81 -18.87 -5.45
N GLY A 167 -19.17 -20.03 -5.60
CA GLY A 167 -19.03 -20.71 -6.89
C GLY A 167 -20.39 -21.07 -7.51
N GLN A 168 -21.29 -21.67 -6.72
CA GLN A 168 -22.64 -22.01 -7.17
C GLN A 168 -23.46 -20.78 -7.57
N ILE A 169 -23.35 -19.67 -6.81
CA ILE A 169 -24.01 -18.40 -7.16
C ILE A 169 -23.52 -17.90 -8.52
N ARG A 170 -22.21 -17.90 -8.76
CA ARG A 170 -21.63 -17.46 -10.04
C ARG A 170 -22.13 -18.33 -11.19
N GLU A 171 -22.14 -19.64 -11.02
CA GLU A 171 -22.62 -20.59 -12.03
C GLU A 171 -24.12 -20.36 -12.34
N LEU A 172 -24.96 -20.28 -11.30
CA LEU A 172 -26.39 -20.03 -11.46
C LEU A 172 -26.68 -18.66 -12.11
N GLN A 173 -25.85 -17.65 -11.84
CA GLN A 173 -25.95 -16.34 -12.49
C GLN A 173 -25.64 -16.42 -13.99
N LEU A 174 -24.62 -17.18 -14.39
CA LEU A 174 -24.31 -17.42 -15.80
C LEU A 174 -25.45 -18.14 -16.51
N GLN A 175 -25.94 -19.23 -15.92
CA GLN A 175 -27.08 -19.98 -16.46
C GLN A 175 -28.34 -19.12 -16.57
N LEU A 176 -28.59 -18.26 -15.59
CA LEU A 176 -29.72 -17.32 -15.62
C LEU A 176 -29.60 -16.33 -16.77
N GLU A 177 -28.42 -15.74 -16.98
CA GLU A 177 -28.18 -14.80 -18.08
C GLU A 177 -28.26 -15.49 -19.46
N GLU A 178 -27.76 -16.72 -19.60
CA GLU A 178 -27.93 -17.51 -20.82
C GLU A 178 -29.41 -17.75 -21.15
N ILE A 179 -30.19 -18.21 -20.18
CA ILE A 179 -31.64 -18.43 -20.37
C ILE A 179 -32.36 -17.14 -20.70
N LYS A 180 -32.02 -16.06 -19.99
CA LYS A 180 -32.57 -14.73 -20.24
C LYS A 180 -32.26 -14.26 -21.66
N GLN A 181 -31.02 -14.44 -22.14
CA GLN A 181 -30.64 -14.07 -23.50
C GLN A 181 -31.41 -14.89 -24.54
N MET A 182 -31.53 -16.21 -24.35
CA MET A 182 -32.34 -17.06 -25.22
C MET A 182 -33.80 -16.60 -25.29
N ILE A 183 -34.39 -16.18 -24.17
CA ILE A 183 -35.76 -15.65 -24.13
C ILE A 183 -35.86 -14.30 -24.87
N ILE A 184 -34.87 -13.42 -24.70
CA ILE A 184 -34.80 -12.14 -25.42
C ILE A 184 -34.72 -12.38 -26.92
N ASP A 185 -33.80 -13.24 -27.37
CA ASP A 185 -33.59 -13.56 -28.77
C ASP A 185 -34.85 -14.15 -29.40
N PHE A 186 -35.52 -15.06 -28.69
CA PHE A 186 -36.81 -15.62 -29.11
C PHE A 186 -37.90 -14.54 -29.22
N CYS A 187 -38.01 -13.65 -28.23
CA CYS A 187 -38.97 -12.55 -28.25
C CYS A 187 -38.72 -11.60 -29.44
N GLN A 188 -37.45 -11.31 -29.75
CA GLN A 188 -37.06 -10.47 -30.88
C GLN A 188 -37.37 -11.13 -32.22
N ALA A 189 -37.05 -12.41 -32.38
CA ALA A 189 -37.27 -13.16 -33.61
C ALA A 189 -38.76 -13.31 -33.97
N GLU A 190 -39.60 -13.59 -32.97
CA GLU A 190 -41.04 -13.80 -33.15
C GLU A 190 -41.86 -12.50 -33.02
N GLY A 191 -41.22 -11.37 -32.71
CA GLY A 191 -41.90 -10.09 -32.49
C GLY A 191 -42.86 -10.11 -31.28
N LEU A 192 -42.51 -10.86 -30.24
CA LEU A 192 -43.32 -11.04 -29.03
C LEU A 192 -42.82 -10.15 -27.89
N ASN A 193 -43.75 -9.54 -27.15
CA ASN A 193 -43.43 -8.75 -25.96
C ASN A 193 -43.64 -9.54 -24.66
N ARG A 194 -44.24 -10.73 -24.73
CA ARG A 194 -44.50 -11.57 -23.55
C ARG A 194 -44.54 -13.05 -23.93
N VAL A 195 -43.86 -13.86 -23.14
CA VAL A 195 -43.84 -15.33 -23.24
C VAL A 195 -44.37 -15.95 -21.95
N TYR A 196 -44.95 -17.14 -22.07
CA TYR A 196 -45.61 -17.83 -20.97
C TYR A 196 -44.96 -19.20 -20.75
N GLY A 197 -44.57 -19.46 -19.51
CA GLY A 197 -44.32 -20.80 -19.01
C GLY A 197 -45.60 -21.42 -18.42
N ARG A 198 -45.48 -22.60 -17.82
CA ARG A 198 -46.63 -23.32 -17.23
C ARG A 198 -47.31 -22.54 -16.10
N GLU A 199 -46.52 -21.82 -15.29
CA GLU A 199 -47.00 -21.11 -14.09
C GLU A 199 -46.67 -19.62 -14.08
N HIS A 200 -45.80 -19.16 -14.99
CA HIS A 200 -45.22 -17.82 -14.96
C HIS A 200 -45.20 -17.22 -16.36
N ALA A 201 -45.02 -15.91 -16.46
CA ALA A 201 -44.84 -15.22 -17.73
C ALA A 201 -43.75 -14.16 -17.62
N ILE A 202 -42.96 -14.00 -18.69
CA ILE A 202 -41.88 -13.03 -18.77
C ILE A 202 -42.26 -12.00 -19.83
N THR A 203 -42.18 -10.72 -19.46
CA THR A 203 -42.45 -9.60 -20.37
C THR A 203 -41.12 -9.00 -20.81
N TYR A 204 -40.87 -9.01 -22.12
CA TYR A 204 -39.75 -8.36 -22.75
C TYR A 204 -40.17 -6.95 -23.19
N LYS A 205 -39.36 -5.95 -22.84
CA LYS A 205 -39.53 -4.58 -23.30
C LYS A 205 -38.17 -4.06 -23.77
N LEU A 206 -38.11 -3.66 -25.04
CA LEU A 206 -37.00 -2.84 -25.51
C LEU A 206 -37.19 -1.44 -24.92
N VAL A 207 -36.25 -0.99 -24.10
CA VAL A 207 -36.26 0.36 -23.56
C VAL A 207 -35.07 1.07 -24.18
N GLU A 208 -35.32 2.05 -25.04
CA GLU A 208 -34.30 3.00 -25.44
C GLU A 208 -33.91 3.82 -24.20
N ARG A 209 -32.71 3.58 -23.69
CA ARG A 209 -32.12 4.46 -22.68
C ARG A 209 -31.47 5.62 -23.41
N THR A 210 -32.09 6.81 -23.36
CA THR A 210 -31.42 8.06 -23.70
C THR A 210 -30.44 8.40 -22.57
N GLY A 211 -29.27 7.77 -22.60
CA GLY A 211 -28.10 8.22 -21.86
C GLY A 211 -27.21 8.99 -22.82
N PHE A 212 -26.73 10.16 -22.40
CA PHE A 212 -25.66 10.83 -23.15
C PHE A 212 -24.42 9.92 -23.13
N SER A 213 -23.74 9.78 -24.27
CA SER A 213 -22.45 9.11 -24.30
C SER A 213 -21.48 9.87 -23.40
N GLU A 214 -20.80 9.20 -22.47
CA GLU A 214 -19.77 9.83 -21.64
C GLU A 214 -18.69 10.51 -22.49
N ASP A 215 -18.38 9.97 -23.67
CA ASP A 215 -17.47 10.60 -24.62
C ASP A 215 -18.07 11.86 -25.27
N GLU A 216 -19.37 11.87 -25.61
CA GLU A 216 -20.05 13.06 -26.14
C GLU A 216 -20.15 14.17 -25.09
N VAL A 217 -20.43 13.81 -23.83
CA VAL A 217 -20.45 14.75 -22.69
C VAL A 217 -19.06 15.29 -22.41
N ARG A 218 -18.03 14.45 -22.45
CA ARG A 218 -16.62 14.88 -22.26
C ARG A 218 -16.18 15.83 -23.37
N THR A 219 -16.56 15.57 -24.62
CA THR A 219 -16.23 16.44 -25.77
C THR A 219 -16.92 17.82 -25.69
N LEU A 220 -18.07 17.92 -25.03
CA LEU A 220 -18.81 19.17 -24.81
C LEU A 220 -18.34 19.99 -23.59
N LEU A 221 -17.66 19.35 -22.64
CA LEU A 221 -17.24 19.95 -21.37
C LEU A 221 -15.73 20.23 -21.29
N GLU A 222 -14.92 19.69 -22.21
CA GLU A 222 -13.51 20.07 -22.36
C GLU A 222 -13.43 21.41 -23.13
N PRO A 223 -12.68 22.42 -22.62
CA PRO A 223 -12.65 23.78 -23.16
C PRO A 223 -11.95 23.93 -24.51
#